data_AF-M1WGH4-F1
#
_entry.id   AF-M1WGH4-F1
#
_cell.length_a   1.000
_cell.length_b   1.000
_cell.length_c   1.000
_cell.angle_alpha   90.00
_cell.angle_beta   90.00
_cell.angle_gamma   90.00
#
_symmetry.space_group_name_H-M   'P 1'
#
loop_
_entity.id
_entity.type
_entity.pdbx_description
1 polymer ?
#
loop_
_entity_poly.entity_id
_entity_poly.type
_entity_poly.pdbx_seq_one_letter_code
_entity_poly.pdbx_strand_id
1 'polypeptide(L)'
;MLEEKLRVLFRKADLHDEQARIGKISILYGGTKLHYERALQSHKRHNRQHGYPMFVQRADVLDGYWTKPAFIHYMILRELRKPESQRLQWLFWFDADTIILNYNVPLEIFLPPEDHEGLRNINILISDDWNGLNNGIFGIRVSRYAAELFAGILAFRDFEPETELVFQDQSAMEVLLKRRKSINHVAKVPQRWFNAYATDDERPGSSFVHPGDFLVHFAGTGARDIRMNKWADKSEQLNYKWNTPLTHLKLPEEIQRFWNRTKSVWDARQNHWVKGTKHLQASIFNANITLNEWRTTPQNESNNFLSLAKAQETAEYFIGNSTKYNGEIIKEDLHQLGKIVMGLENAHRLFSNDAAKIKASIEEARKKKEEEQRKKEEEQRKKEEEEKKEGERRKKEEERKKQEEEEQMKKEEQRKEEDLEEQTERRRSK
;
A
#
# COMPACT_ATOMS: atom_id res chain seq x y z
N MET A 1 5.83 61.59 -7.95
CA MET A 1 6.01 61.75 -6.48
C MET A 1 5.11 60.84 -5.63
N LEU A 2 3.80 60.71 -5.90
CA LEU A 2 2.91 59.82 -5.12
C LEU A 2 3.17 58.33 -5.39
N GLU A 3 3.41 57.95 -6.66
CA GLU A 3 3.77 56.57 -7.05
C GLU A 3 5.11 56.10 -6.49
N GLU A 4 6.06 57.03 -6.32
CA GLU A 4 7.39 56.73 -5.77
C GLU A 4 7.35 56.58 -4.25
N LYS A 5 6.52 57.39 -3.57
CA LYS A 5 6.19 57.19 -2.16
C LYS A 5 5.42 55.90 -1.93
N LEU A 6 4.49 55.53 -2.83
CA LEU A 6 3.79 54.23 -2.80
C LEU A 6 4.76 53.08 -3.04
N ARG A 7 5.66 53.15 -4.03
CA ARG A 7 6.70 52.13 -4.26
C ARG A 7 7.66 51.97 -3.09
N VAL A 8 8.02 53.07 -2.40
CA VAL A 8 8.87 53.02 -1.20
C VAL A 8 8.10 52.49 0.02
N LEU A 9 6.82 52.80 0.16
CA LEU A 9 5.94 52.23 1.19
C LEU A 9 5.70 50.73 0.97
N PHE A 10 5.47 50.29 -0.28
CA PHE A 10 5.37 48.87 -0.63
C PHE A 10 6.72 48.14 -0.49
N ARG A 11 7.86 48.76 -0.87
CA ARG A 11 9.19 48.18 -0.59
C ARG A 11 9.49 48.07 0.90
N LYS A 12 9.13 49.05 1.73
CA LYS A 12 9.36 48.97 3.18
C LYS A 12 8.46 47.99 3.92
N ALA A 13 7.27 47.68 3.37
CA ALA A 13 6.40 46.64 3.91
C ALA A 13 6.86 45.22 3.54
N ASP A 14 7.59 45.07 2.42
CA ASP A 14 8.03 43.78 1.87
C ASP A 14 9.54 43.51 2.00
N LEU A 15 10.29 44.28 2.80
CA LEU A 15 11.64 43.89 3.24
C LEU A 15 11.53 42.78 4.29
N HIS A 16 10.98 41.65 3.87
CA HIS A 16 11.27 40.37 4.48
C HIS A 16 12.68 39.99 4.04
N ASP A 17 13.43 39.40 4.96
CA ASP A 17 14.74 38.85 4.68
C ASP A 17 14.64 37.99 3.42
N GLU A 18 15.37 38.34 2.35
CA GLU A 18 15.34 37.63 1.06
C GLU A 18 15.77 36.15 1.22
N GLN A 19 16.17 35.74 2.42
CA GLN A 19 16.57 34.38 2.81
C GLN A 19 15.54 33.64 3.69
N ALA A 20 14.44 34.27 4.12
CA ALA A 20 13.48 33.63 5.02
C ALA A 20 12.80 32.43 4.34
N ARG A 21 12.88 31.24 4.97
CA ARG A 21 12.21 30.01 4.49
C ARG A 21 10.81 29.82 5.07
N ILE A 22 10.56 30.39 6.24
CA ILE A 22 9.32 30.18 7.02
C ILE A 22 8.66 31.53 7.31
N GLY A 23 7.36 31.65 7.04
CA GLY A 23 6.54 32.79 7.49
C GLY A 23 5.50 32.39 8.52
N LYS A 24 5.14 33.32 9.40
CA LYS A 24 4.02 33.15 10.33
C LYS A 24 2.77 33.85 9.84
N ILE A 25 1.62 33.20 10.00
CA ILE A 25 0.31 33.74 9.66
C ILE A 25 -0.56 33.71 10.92
N SER A 26 -1.29 34.79 11.14
CA SER A 26 -2.30 34.86 12.20
C SER A 26 -3.43 35.80 11.79
N ILE A 27 -4.49 35.85 12.60
CA ILE A 27 -5.63 36.72 12.41
C ILE A 27 -5.98 37.36 13.74
N LEU A 28 -6.14 38.68 13.74
CA LEU A 28 -6.56 39.43 14.91
C LEU A 28 -7.34 40.67 14.48
N TYR A 29 -8.67 40.53 14.43
CA TYR A 29 -9.61 41.60 14.15
C TYR A 29 -10.64 41.75 15.28
N GLY A 30 -11.49 42.77 15.16
CA GLY A 30 -12.28 43.27 16.29
C GLY A 30 -11.42 44.14 17.20
N GLY A 31 -12.03 45.08 17.93
CA GLY A 31 -11.30 46.12 18.68
C GLY A 31 -10.14 45.60 19.53
N THR A 32 -9.13 46.45 19.75
CA THR A 32 -7.88 46.09 20.42
C THR A 32 -8.13 45.50 21.81
N LYS A 33 -7.86 44.20 21.96
CA LYS A 33 -7.86 43.50 23.25
C LYS A 33 -6.43 43.25 23.69
N LEU A 34 -6.11 43.70 24.91
CA LEU A 34 -4.74 43.68 25.45
C LEU A 34 -4.10 42.30 25.40
N HIS A 35 -4.79 41.24 25.83
CA HIS A 35 -4.24 39.88 25.89
C HIS A 35 -3.86 39.34 24.52
N TYR A 36 -4.66 39.59 23.48
CA TYR A 36 -4.33 39.17 22.11
C TYR A 36 -3.18 39.97 21.51
N GLU A 37 -3.09 41.28 21.78
CA GLU A 37 -1.93 42.05 21.34
C GLU A 37 -0.65 41.60 22.05
N ARG A 38 -0.70 41.29 23.35
CA ARG A 38 0.46 40.73 24.08
C ARG A 38 0.89 39.37 23.52
N ALA A 39 -0.08 38.49 23.22
CA ALA A 39 0.19 37.24 22.53
C ALA A 39 0.88 37.48 21.18
N LEU A 40 0.37 38.39 20.36
CA LEU A 40 1.01 38.78 19.10
C LEU A 40 2.42 39.36 19.30
N GLN A 41 2.67 40.12 20.36
CA GLN A 41 4.02 40.63 20.65
C GLN A 41 5.01 39.52 20.98
N SER A 42 4.58 38.44 21.66
CA SER A 42 5.42 37.26 21.89
C SER A 42 5.86 36.64 20.55
N HIS A 43 4.94 36.51 19.59
CA HIS A 43 5.27 36.04 18.24
C HIS A 43 6.23 36.98 17.51
N LYS A 44 5.97 38.29 17.53
CA LYS A 44 6.85 39.29 16.91
C LYS A 44 8.27 39.26 17.49
N ARG A 45 8.40 39.02 18.80
CA ARG A 45 9.71 38.87 19.45
C ARG A 45 10.45 37.63 18.94
N HIS A 46 9.78 36.48 18.90
CA HIS A 46 10.34 35.25 18.33
C HIS A 46 10.75 35.42 16.87
N ASN A 47 9.91 36.09 16.09
CA ASN A 47 10.17 36.36 14.68
C ASN A 47 11.42 37.21 14.46
N ARG A 48 11.63 38.26 15.28
CA ARG A 48 12.87 39.05 15.22
C ARG A 48 14.11 38.23 15.55
N GLN A 49 14.00 37.25 16.44
CA GLN A 49 15.11 36.40 16.84
C GLN A 49 15.51 35.41 15.72
N HIS A 50 14.55 34.91 14.95
CA HIS A 50 14.78 33.87 13.94
C HIS A 50 14.58 34.31 12.49
N GLY A 51 14.32 35.60 12.25
CA GLY A 51 14.17 36.16 10.90
C GLY A 51 12.85 35.83 10.20
N TYR A 52 11.77 35.53 10.93
CA TYR A 52 10.50 35.16 10.31
C TYR A 52 9.65 36.38 9.92
N PRO A 53 9.16 36.48 8.67
CA PRO A 53 8.08 37.39 8.34
C PRO A 53 6.77 37.00 9.05
N MET A 54 5.92 37.99 9.32
CA MET A 54 4.61 37.77 9.93
C MET A 54 3.51 38.50 9.19
N PHE A 55 2.46 37.76 8.87
CA PHE A 55 1.26 38.27 8.19
C PHE A 55 0.07 38.16 9.15
N VAL A 56 -0.56 39.28 9.45
CA VAL A 56 -1.70 39.33 10.38
C VAL A 56 -2.89 39.96 9.67
N GLN A 57 -3.95 39.18 9.46
CA GLN A 57 -5.22 39.73 8.98
C GLN A 57 -5.86 40.54 10.11
N ARG A 58 -6.11 41.83 9.86
CA ARG A 58 -6.71 42.76 10.83
C ARG A 58 -8.16 43.13 10.52
N ALA A 59 -8.70 42.65 9.40
CA ALA A 59 -10.08 42.88 8.98
C ALA A 59 -10.80 41.54 8.79
N ASP A 60 -12.07 41.50 9.17
CA ASP A 60 -12.92 40.36 8.85
C ASP A 60 -13.25 40.35 7.35
N VAL A 61 -13.28 39.17 6.72
CA VAL A 61 -13.45 39.05 5.26
C VAL A 61 -14.59 38.11 4.91
N LEU A 62 -14.65 36.95 5.57
CA LEU A 62 -15.72 35.97 5.44
C LEU A 62 -16.39 35.75 6.80
N ASP A 63 -17.48 35.01 6.79
CA ASP A 63 -18.24 34.71 7.99
C ASP A 63 -17.45 33.86 8.98
N GLY A 64 -17.20 34.39 10.18
CA GLY A 64 -16.67 33.65 11.32
C GLY A 64 -15.36 32.90 11.03
N TYR A 65 -15.41 31.58 11.16
CA TYR A 65 -14.24 30.70 11.07
C TYR A 65 -13.66 30.58 9.64
N TRP A 66 -14.36 31.07 8.61
CA TRP A 66 -13.94 30.95 7.21
C TRP A 66 -12.93 32.01 6.77
N THR A 67 -12.75 33.09 7.52
CA THR A 67 -11.70 34.09 7.26
C THR A 67 -10.29 33.48 7.36
N LYS A 68 -10.09 32.52 8.28
CA LYS A 68 -8.82 31.78 8.44
C LYS A 68 -8.39 31.02 7.18
N PRO A 69 -9.16 30.04 6.67
CA PRO A 69 -8.76 29.33 5.46
C PRO A 69 -8.67 30.26 4.24
N ALA A 70 -9.46 31.33 4.16
CA ALA A 70 -9.39 32.30 3.06
C ALA A 70 -8.08 33.08 3.05
N PHE A 71 -7.68 33.60 4.22
CA PHE A 71 -6.43 34.33 4.34
C PHE A 71 -5.21 33.44 4.10
N ILE A 72 -5.24 32.21 4.62
CA ILE A 72 -4.18 31.22 4.36
C ILE A 72 -4.10 30.91 2.86
N HIS A 73 -5.24 30.67 2.19
CA HIS A 73 -5.28 30.43 0.75
C HIS A 73 -4.65 31.58 -0.03
N TYR A 74 -5.02 32.82 0.31
CA TYR A 74 -4.44 34.02 -0.29
C TYR A 74 -2.91 34.07 -0.12
N MET A 75 -2.40 33.77 1.09
CA MET A 75 -0.97 33.75 1.36
C MET A 75 -0.24 32.67 0.55
N ILE A 76 -0.82 31.47 0.42
CA ILE A 76 -0.26 30.40 -0.42
C ILE A 76 -0.16 30.85 -1.87
N LEU A 77 -1.23 31.41 -2.45
CA LEU A 77 -1.23 31.88 -3.83
C LEU A 77 -0.24 33.03 -4.04
N ARG A 78 -0.12 33.94 -3.06
CA ARG A 78 0.85 35.04 -3.09
C ARG A 78 2.28 34.51 -3.18
N GLU A 79 2.64 33.50 -2.40
CA GLU A 79 3.98 32.91 -2.42
C GLU A 79 4.21 32.04 -3.66
N LEU A 80 3.20 31.31 -4.15
CA LEU A 80 3.32 30.52 -5.39
C LEU A 80 3.55 31.35 -6.65
N ARG A 81 3.22 32.64 -6.63
CA ARG A 81 3.49 33.58 -7.74
C ARG A 81 4.95 34.02 -7.82
N LYS A 82 5.74 33.81 -6.76
CA LYS A 82 7.16 34.14 -6.73
C LYS A 82 7.99 32.97 -7.27
N PRO A 83 9.19 33.23 -7.83
CA PRO A 83 10.17 32.18 -8.11
C PRO A 83 10.48 31.34 -6.87
N GLU A 84 10.81 30.06 -7.05
CA GLU A 84 11.08 29.15 -5.94
C GLU A 84 12.22 29.62 -5.02
N SER A 85 13.22 30.30 -5.57
CA SER A 85 14.34 30.87 -4.82
C SER A 85 13.97 32.10 -3.98
N GLN A 86 12.78 32.69 -4.16
CA GLN A 86 12.34 33.92 -3.50
C GLN A 86 11.07 33.73 -2.66
N ARG A 87 10.39 32.59 -2.78
CA ARG A 87 9.16 32.31 -2.05
C ARG A 87 9.47 31.69 -0.68
N LEU A 88 8.59 31.96 0.26
CA LEU A 88 8.54 31.17 1.49
C LEU A 88 8.29 29.71 1.14
N GLN A 89 8.96 28.80 1.82
CA GLN A 89 8.76 27.36 1.65
C GLN A 89 7.68 26.84 2.58
N TRP A 90 7.59 27.43 3.78
CA TRP A 90 6.61 27.05 4.79
C TRP A 90 5.91 28.28 5.37
N LEU A 91 4.64 28.08 5.69
CA LEU A 91 3.79 29.00 6.41
C LEU A 91 3.33 28.28 7.68
N PHE A 92 3.53 28.88 8.85
CA PHE A 92 2.93 28.39 10.08
C PHE A 92 1.76 29.28 10.46
N TRP A 93 0.60 28.66 10.60
CA TRP A 93 -0.56 29.32 11.16
C TRP A 93 -0.49 29.30 12.69
N PHE A 94 -0.88 30.41 13.32
CA PHE A 94 -1.07 30.53 14.76
C PHE A 94 -2.39 31.26 15.06
N ASP A 95 -3.27 30.63 15.85
CA ASP A 95 -4.42 31.29 16.43
C ASP A 95 -3.96 32.44 17.37
N ALA A 96 -4.80 33.47 17.50
CA ALA A 96 -4.50 34.67 18.27
C ALA A 96 -4.34 34.41 19.78
N ASP A 97 -4.91 33.30 20.27
CA ASP A 97 -4.86 32.87 21.66
C ASP A 97 -3.68 31.91 21.91
N THR A 98 -2.51 32.24 21.35
CA THR A 98 -1.26 31.48 21.53
C THR A 98 -0.13 32.39 22.01
N ILE A 99 0.64 31.94 23.00
CA ILE A 99 1.75 32.70 23.58
C ILE A 99 3.04 31.88 23.48
N ILE A 100 4.07 32.47 22.87
CA ILE A 100 5.41 31.88 22.83
C ILE A 100 6.00 31.90 24.24
N LEU A 101 6.53 30.76 24.71
CA LEU A 101 7.18 30.64 26.01
C LEU A 101 8.69 30.46 25.89
N ASN A 102 9.12 29.66 24.91
CA ASN A 102 10.52 29.43 24.63
C ASN A 102 10.93 30.06 23.31
N TYR A 103 11.57 31.22 23.40
CA TYR A 103 12.05 31.97 22.25
C TYR A 103 13.25 31.32 21.57
N ASN A 104 13.93 30.36 22.21
CA ASN A 104 15.10 29.68 21.66
C ASN A 104 14.75 28.50 20.74
N VAL A 105 13.47 28.16 20.59
CA VAL A 105 13.01 27.06 19.72
C VAL A 105 12.71 27.60 18.32
N PRO A 106 13.53 27.31 17.29
CA PRO A 106 13.23 27.72 15.91
C PRO A 106 12.15 26.82 15.31
N LEU A 107 11.40 27.31 14.31
CA LEU A 107 10.36 26.52 13.63
C LEU A 107 10.93 25.44 12.71
N GLU A 108 12.17 25.63 12.21
CA GLU A 108 12.85 24.70 11.30
C GLU A 108 12.98 23.30 11.90
N ILE A 109 13.12 23.19 13.22
CA ILE A 109 13.30 21.88 13.86
C ILE A 109 12.08 20.99 13.62
N PHE A 110 10.88 21.56 13.51
CA PHE A 110 9.66 20.77 13.34
C PHE A 110 9.44 20.29 11.91
N LEU A 111 10.22 20.80 10.94
CA LEU A 111 10.02 20.48 9.53
C LEU A 111 10.51 19.07 9.18
N PRO A 112 9.87 18.41 8.20
CA PRO A 112 10.33 17.13 7.69
C PRO A 112 11.67 17.30 6.97
N PRO A 113 12.62 16.35 7.11
CA PRO A 113 13.82 16.29 6.30
C PRO A 113 13.50 16.26 4.79
N GLU A 114 14.22 17.05 4.01
CA GLU A 114 13.99 17.20 2.56
C GLU A 114 14.78 16.20 1.70
N ASP A 115 15.75 15.51 2.30
CA ASP A 115 16.63 14.53 1.67
C ASP A 115 15.97 13.17 1.45
N HIS A 116 14.74 12.97 1.96
CA HIS A 116 14.02 11.72 1.86
C HIS A 116 12.76 11.83 0.99
N GLU A 117 12.64 10.93 0.01
CA GLU A 117 11.50 10.89 -0.92
C GLU A 117 10.14 10.80 -0.24
N GLY A 118 10.00 9.94 0.75
CA GLY A 118 8.75 9.80 1.48
C GLY A 118 8.38 11.01 2.34
N LEU A 119 9.36 11.83 2.75
CA LEU A 119 9.14 12.96 3.65
C LEU A 119 9.02 14.29 2.90
N ARG A 120 9.67 14.44 1.74
CA ARG A 120 9.56 15.65 0.90
C ARG A 120 8.13 15.92 0.43
N ASN A 121 7.30 14.88 0.35
CA ASN A 121 5.89 14.97 -0.04
C ASN A 121 4.98 15.46 1.08
N ILE A 122 5.48 15.59 2.32
CA ILE A 122 4.72 16.17 3.42
C ILE A 122 4.54 17.66 3.17
N ASN A 123 3.27 18.06 3.05
CA ASN A 123 2.85 19.44 2.83
C ASN A 123 2.17 20.05 4.05
N ILE A 124 1.63 19.24 4.97
CA ILE A 124 0.92 19.73 6.15
C ILE A 124 1.47 19.07 7.40
N LEU A 125 1.80 19.88 8.40
CA LEU A 125 2.17 19.44 9.75
C LEU A 125 1.03 19.81 10.69
N ILE A 126 0.30 18.82 11.17
CA ILE A 126 -0.78 19.02 12.14
C ILE A 126 -0.42 18.40 13.47
N SER A 127 -1.00 18.92 14.53
CA SER A 127 -1.04 18.23 15.80
C SER A 127 -2.40 17.55 16.02
N ASP A 128 -2.38 16.46 16.78
CA ASP A 128 -3.56 15.66 17.14
C ASP A 128 -3.73 15.71 18.66
N ASP A 129 -4.96 15.92 19.12
CA ASP A 129 -5.34 15.85 20.52
C ASP A 129 -6.42 14.77 20.75
N TRP A 130 -7.10 14.79 21.91
CA TRP A 130 -8.13 13.82 22.26
C TRP A 130 -9.44 13.98 21.45
N ASN A 131 -9.62 15.11 20.77
CA ASN A 131 -10.73 15.40 19.84
C ASN A 131 -10.32 15.18 18.37
N GLY A 132 -9.09 14.74 18.09
CA GLY A 132 -8.55 14.59 16.73
C GLY A 132 -7.73 15.79 16.30
N LEU A 133 -7.90 16.21 15.04
CA LEU A 133 -7.11 17.30 14.47
C LEU A 133 -7.37 18.60 15.21
N ASN A 134 -6.31 19.27 15.69
CA ASN A 134 -6.40 20.65 16.18
C ASN A 134 -5.74 21.59 15.17
N ASN A 135 -6.53 22.49 14.57
CA ASN A 135 -6.00 23.41 13.55
C ASN A 135 -5.54 24.76 14.12
N GLY A 136 -5.39 24.91 15.43
CA GLY A 136 -4.99 26.18 16.04
C GLY A 136 -3.53 26.57 15.78
N ILE A 137 -2.65 25.59 15.65
CA ILE A 137 -1.28 25.78 15.13
C ILE A 137 -0.95 24.62 14.19
N PHE A 138 -0.50 24.93 12.99
CA PHE A 138 -0.08 23.92 12.02
C PHE A 138 0.85 24.53 10.95
N GLY A 139 1.69 23.67 10.37
CA GLY A 139 2.62 24.03 9.30
C GLY A 139 2.07 23.68 7.93
N ILE A 140 2.32 24.54 6.94
CA ILE A 140 1.84 24.44 5.56
C ILE A 140 3.01 24.68 4.63
N ARG A 141 3.38 23.69 3.83
CA ARG A 141 4.34 23.87 2.74
C ARG A 141 3.66 24.68 1.64
N VAL A 142 4.34 25.70 1.13
CA VAL A 142 3.88 26.46 -0.03
C VAL A 142 3.99 25.57 -1.27
N SER A 143 2.85 25.00 -1.66
CA SER A 143 2.78 24.06 -2.77
C SER A 143 1.42 24.10 -3.46
N ARG A 144 1.37 23.55 -4.68
CA ARG A 144 0.10 23.37 -5.41
C ARG A 144 -0.90 22.53 -4.60
N TYR A 145 -0.42 21.49 -3.91
CA TYR A 145 -1.25 20.68 -3.03
C TYR A 145 -1.93 21.52 -1.96
N ALA A 146 -1.18 22.40 -1.27
CA ALA A 146 -1.76 23.25 -0.23
C ALA A 146 -2.80 24.22 -0.80
N ALA A 147 -2.56 24.79 -1.99
CA ALA A 147 -3.55 25.64 -2.66
C ALA A 147 -4.85 24.87 -2.96
N GLU A 148 -4.75 23.67 -3.52
CA GLU A 148 -5.92 22.82 -3.82
C GLU A 148 -6.66 22.38 -2.55
N LEU A 149 -5.93 22.05 -1.48
CA LEU A 149 -6.51 21.72 -0.18
C LEU A 149 -7.33 22.90 0.37
N PHE A 150 -6.75 24.09 0.43
CA PHE A 150 -7.43 25.26 1.01
C PHE A 150 -8.58 25.77 0.14
N ALA A 151 -8.53 25.61 -1.18
CA ALA A 151 -9.70 25.81 -2.04
C ALA A 151 -10.82 24.82 -1.67
N GLY A 152 -10.47 23.55 -1.48
CA GLY A 152 -11.41 22.52 -1.05
C GLY A 152 -12.01 22.80 0.32
N ILE A 153 -11.23 23.31 1.28
CA ILE A 153 -11.74 23.69 2.60
C ILE A 153 -12.79 24.80 2.45
N LEU A 154 -12.47 25.87 1.71
CA LEU A 154 -13.39 27.00 1.51
C LEU A 154 -14.70 26.60 0.85
N ALA A 155 -14.64 25.74 -0.17
CA ALA A 155 -15.81 25.27 -0.90
C ALA A 155 -16.57 24.14 -0.17
N PHE A 156 -16.05 23.63 0.95
CA PHE A 156 -16.54 22.39 1.57
C PHE A 156 -18.04 22.41 1.88
N ARG A 157 -18.52 23.54 2.41
CA ARG A 157 -19.94 23.74 2.74
C ARG A 157 -20.87 23.59 1.53
N ASP A 158 -20.38 23.89 0.34
CA ASP A 158 -21.19 23.89 -0.88
C ASP A 158 -21.26 22.50 -1.53
N PHE A 159 -20.16 21.73 -1.49
CA PHE A 159 -20.10 20.41 -2.14
C PHE A 159 -20.29 19.22 -1.19
N GLU A 160 -20.22 19.40 0.14
CA GLU A 160 -20.56 18.39 1.16
C GLU A 160 -21.51 18.97 2.23
N PRO A 161 -22.68 19.52 1.86
CA PRO A 161 -23.54 20.26 2.79
C PRO A 161 -24.10 19.40 3.95
N GLU A 162 -24.18 18.08 3.75
CA GLU A 162 -24.71 17.14 4.75
C GLU A 162 -23.67 16.67 5.78
N THR A 163 -22.40 17.05 5.61
CA THR A 163 -21.36 16.66 6.57
C THR A 163 -21.43 17.56 7.81
N GLU A 164 -21.58 16.96 8.98
CA GLU A 164 -21.55 17.68 10.24
C GLU A 164 -20.17 18.30 10.52
N LEU A 165 -20.13 19.62 10.73
CA LEU A 165 -18.90 20.37 11.01
C LEU A 165 -18.84 20.82 12.48
N VAL A 166 -18.63 19.86 13.39
CA VAL A 166 -18.55 20.09 14.85
C VAL A 166 -17.63 21.25 15.21
N PHE A 167 -16.50 21.39 14.50
CA PHE A 167 -15.51 22.45 14.67
C PHE A 167 -15.29 23.28 13.39
N GLN A 168 -16.34 23.48 12.59
CA GLN A 168 -16.33 24.36 11.38
C GLN A 168 -15.16 24.05 10.41
N ASP A 169 -14.25 25.00 10.20
CA ASP A 169 -13.13 24.87 9.25
C ASP A 169 -12.16 23.73 9.64
N GLN A 170 -12.02 23.46 10.94
CA GLN A 170 -11.22 22.34 11.45
C GLN A 170 -11.81 20.99 11.00
N SER A 171 -13.13 20.82 11.12
CA SER A 171 -13.81 19.60 10.66
C SER A 171 -13.69 19.43 9.15
N ALA A 172 -13.86 20.50 8.38
CA ALA A 172 -13.71 20.47 6.93
C ALA A 172 -12.27 20.06 6.51
N MET A 173 -11.26 20.65 7.17
CA MET A 173 -9.85 20.29 6.96
C MET A 173 -9.61 18.82 7.31
N GLU A 174 -10.09 18.36 8.46
CA GLU A 174 -9.90 16.98 8.91
C GLU A 174 -10.47 15.96 7.92
N VAL A 175 -11.69 16.19 7.42
CA VAL A 175 -12.32 15.31 6.42
C VAL A 175 -11.47 15.26 5.14
N LEU A 176 -11.02 16.41 4.64
CA LEU A 176 -10.21 16.47 3.42
C LEU A 176 -8.82 15.85 3.58
N LEU A 177 -8.21 15.96 4.75
CA LEU A 177 -6.91 15.35 5.04
C LEU A 177 -6.98 13.82 5.20
N LYS A 178 -8.14 13.28 5.61
CA LYS A 178 -8.38 11.83 5.68
C LYS A 178 -8.65 11.19 4.31
N ARG A 179 -8.89 11.97 3.27
CA ARG A 179 -9.09 11.43 1.91
C ARG A 179 -7.79 10.80 1.40
N ARG A 180 -7.94 9.75 0.59
CA ARG A 180 -6.82 9.03 -0.03
C ARG A 180 -5.79 9.94 -0.70
N LYS A 181 -6.25 10.99 -1.40
CA LYS A 181 -5.40 11.97 -2.10
C LYS A 181 -4.53 12.84 -1.17
N SER A 182 -4.77 12.80 0.13
CA SER A 182 -4.16 13.71 1.12
C SER A 182 -3.34 12.99 2.17
N ILE A 183 -3.61 11.71 2.43
CA ILE A 183 -3.10 11.02 3.61
C ILE A 183 -1.56 10.91 3.64
N ASN A 184 -0.89 10.89 2.49
CA ASN A 184 0.57 10.86 2.40
C ASN A 184 1.22 12.26 2.39
N HIS A 185 0.41 13.33 2.38
CA HIS A 185 0.87 14.72 2.43
C HIS A 185 0.82 15.33 3.82
N VAL A 186 0.42 14.57 4.84
CA VAL A 186 0.20 15.06 6.20
C VAL A 186 1.08 14.30 7.18
N ALA A 187 1.77 15.02 8.05
CA ALA A 187 2.37 14.44 9.25
C ALA A 187 1.60 14.91 10.49
N LYS A 188 1.17 13.93 11.29
CA LYS A 188 0.63 14.15 12.62
C LYS A 188 1.76 14.12 13.64
N VAL A 189 2.04 15.25 14.28
CA VAL A 189 3.10 15.38 15.28
C VAL A 189 2.52 15.50 16.69
N PRO A 190 3.31 15.24 17.74
CA PRO A 190 2.84 15.42 19.12
C PRO A 190 2.32 16.83 19.39
N GLN A 191 1.15 16.93 20.04
CA GLN A 191 0.49 18.19 20.41
C GLN A 191 1.44 19.19 21.08
N ARG A 192 2.29 18.70 21.99
CA ARG A 192 3.20 19.55 22.77
C ARG A 192 4.29 20.26 21.98
N TRP A 193 4.59 19.82 20.76
CA TRP A 193 5.66 20.43 19.98
C TRP A 193 5.38 21.91 19.69
N PHE A 194 4.16 22.23 19.28
CA PHE A 194 3.77 23.60 18.95
C PHE A 194 2.30 23.91 19.18
N ASN A 195 1.56 23.07 19.91
CA ASN A 195 0.13 23.26 20.17
C ASN A 195 -0.27 22.83 21.59
N ALA A 196 0.65 22.97 22.55
CA ALA A 196 0.42 22.52 23.92
C ALA A 196 -0.70 23.33 24.61
N TYR A 197 -1.62 22.65 25.28
CA TYR A 197 -2.72 23.31 25.99
C TYR A 197 -2.27 23.97 27.29
N ALA A 198 -2.89 25.10 27.60
CA ALA A 198 -2.75 25.74 28.90
C ALA A 198 -3.25 24.82 30.02
N THR A 199 -2.50 24.80 31.12
CA THR A 199 -2.85 24.08 32.35
C THR A 199 -2.30 24.85 33.55
N ASP A 200 -2.97 24.76 34.69
CA ASP A 200 -2.42 25.21 35.97
C ASP A 200 -1.90 24.02 36.80
N ASP A 201 -2.00 22.78 36.27
CA ASP A 201 -1.58 21.57 36.96
C ASP A 201 -0.06 21.47 37.06
N GLU A 202 0.44 21.04 38.22
CA GLU A 202 1.87 20.82 38.43
C GLU A 202 2.42 19.58 37.70
N ARG A 203 1.53 18.63 37.39
CA ARG A 203 1.85 17.38 36.67
C ARG A 203 0.94 17.22 35.45
N PRO A 204 1.13 18.05 34.42
CA PRO A 204 0.22 18.09 33.31
C PRO A 204 0.39 16.88 32.38
N GLY A 205 -0.72 16.43 31.78
CA GLY A 205 -0.74 15.32 30.82
C GLY A 205 -0.03 15.65 29.50
N SER A 206 0.10 14.68 28.60
CA SER A 206 0.95 14.76 27.40
C SER A 206 0.51 15.79 26.33
N SER A 207 -0.68 16.37 26.42
CA SER A 207 -1.18 17.40 25.50
C SER A 207 -1.07 18.82 26.06
N PHE A 208 -0.66 18.96 27.31
CA PHE A 208 -0.58 20.22 28.02
C PHE A 208 0.86 20.72 28.08
N VAL A 209 1.03 22.01 28.34
CA VAL A 209 2.33 22.68 28.32
C VAL A 209 3.22 22.27 29.50
N HIS A 210 4.51 22.03 29.22
CA HIS A 210 5.56 21.78 30.21
C HIS A 210 6.68 22.82 30.12
N PRO A 211 7.50 22.95 31.17
CA PRO A 211 8.72 23.76 31.13
C PRO A 211 9.62 23.43 29.92
N GLY A 212 10.01 24.48 29.18
CA GLY A 212 10.85 24.38 27.99
C GLY A 212 10.08 24.21 26.68
N ASP A 213 8.77 23.97 26.71
CA ASP A 213 7.93 23.88 25.51
C ASP A 213 7.89 25.21 24.76
N PHE A 214 7.70 25.13 23.44
CA PHE A 214 7.73 26.28 22.54
C PHE A 214 6.67 27.34 22.87
N LEU A 215 5.41 26.91 23.00
CA LEU A 215 4.27 27.81 23.18
C LEU A 215 3.16 27.15 24.00
N VAL A 216 2.20 27.99 24.40
CA VAL A 216 0.95 27.58 25.03
C VAL A 216 -0.26 28.11 24.24
N HIS A 217 -1.28 27.26 24.10
CA HIS A 217 -2.54 27.54 23.39
C HIS A 217 -3.73 27.53 24.37
N PHE A 218 -4.60 28.55 24.27
CA PHE A 218 -5.76 28.77 25.13
C PHE A 218 -7.10 28.38 24.48
N ALA A 219 -7.07 27.31 23.66
CA ALA A 219 -8.27 26.75 23.04
C ALA A 219 -9.29 26.34 24.11
N GLY A 220 -10.57 26.62 23.86
CA GLY A 220 -11.68 26.23 24.74
C GLY A 220 -11.57 26.73 26.20
N THR A 221 -10.64 27.65 26.50
CA THR A 221 -10.32 28.03 27.87
C THR A 221 -11.26 29.13 28.38
N GLY A 222 -11.92 28.89 29.52
CA GLY A 222 -12.70 29.92 30.23
C GLY A 222 -11.81 31.00 30.86
N ALA A 223 -12.35 32.23 31.04
CA ALA A 223 -11.60 33.40 31.52
C ALA A 223 -10.27 33.61 30.77
N ARG A 224 -10.34 33.46 29.43
CA ARG A 224 -9.18 33.44 28.52
C ARG A 224 -8.31 34.68 28.68
N ASP A 225 -8.92 35.84 28.80
CA ASP A 225 -8.25 37.12 28.98
C ASP A 225 -7.33 37.15 30.21
N ILE A 226 -7.84 36.71 31.37
CA ILE A 226 -7.07 36.65 32.63
C ILE A 226 -5.92 35.65 32.50
N ARG A 227 -6.21 34.46 31.98
CA ARG A 227 -5.22 33.38 31.84
C ARG A 227 -4.12 33.75 30.85
N MET A 228 -4.47 34.29 29.70
CA MET A 228 -3.50 34.75 28.71
C MET A 228 -2.58 35.82 29.29
N ASN A 229 -3.11 36.80 30.03
CA ASN A 229 -2.27 37.82 30.66
C ASN A 229 -1.27 37.21 31.66
N LYS A 230 -1.70 36.27 32.52
CA LYS A 230 -0.81 35.55 33.46
C LYS A 230 0.33 34.83 32.73
N TRP A 231 0.05 34.19 31.59
CA TRP A 231 1.07 33.50 30.81
C TRP A 231 1.93 34.44 29.96
N ALA A 232 1.40 35.57 29.53
CA ALA A 232 2.18 36.63 28.91
C ALA A 232 3.21 37.19 29.89
N ASP A 233 2.81 37.46 31.15
CA ASP A 233 3.75 37.88 32.21
C ASP A 233 4.89 36.86 32.38
N LYS A 234 4.55 35.56 32.41
CA LYS A 234 5.53 34.48 32.51
C LYS A 234 6.48 34.42 31.30
N SER A 235 5.95 34.62 30.08
CA SER A 235 6.74 34.66 28.85
C SER A 235 7.72 35.84 28.85
N GLU A 236 7.25 37.02 29.25
CA GLU A 236 8.03 38.26 29.26
C GLU A 236 9.18 38.25 30.27
N GLN A 237 9.05 37.46 31.35
CA GLN A 237 10.11 37.26 32.34
C GLN A 237 11.32 36.49 31.80
N LEU A 238 11.19 35.74 30.69
CA LEU A 238 12.26 34.94 30.09
C LEU A 238 12.95 33.99 31.06
N ASN A 239 12.19 33.48 32.05
CA ASN A 239 12.74 32.58 33.05
C ASN A 239 13.35 31.36 32.37
N TYR A 240 14.57 31.00 32.76
CA TYR A 240 15.32 29.87 32.20
C TYR A 240 14.52 28.56 32.17
N LYS A 241 13.63 28.32 33.14
CA LYS A 241 12.74 27.15 33.18
C LYS A 241 11.82 27.03 31.96
N TRP A 242 11.36 28.17 31.42
CA TRP A 242 10.41 28.24 30.30
C TRP A 242 11.09 28.63 29.00
N ASN A 243 12.13 29.45 29.07
CA ASN A 243 12.92 29.93 27.93
C ASN A 243 14.29 29.24 27.89
N THR A 244 14.29 27.91 27.98
CA THR A 244 15.50 27.07 28.03
C THR A 244 16.23 27.07 26.68
N PRO A 245 17.57 27.20 26.63
CA PRO A 245 18.33 27.01 25.40
C PRO A 245 18.04 25.66 24.73
N LEU A 246 17.97 25.64 23.40
CA LEU A 246 17.63 24.44 22.63
C LEU A 246 18.57 23.26 22.91
N THR A 247 19.85 23.53 23.14
CA THR A 247 20.88 22.53 23.47
C THR A 247 20.64 21.80 24.79
N HIS A 248 19.81 22.35 25.67
CA HIS A 248 19.47 21.73 26.96
C HIS A 248 18.09 21.06 26.93
N LEU A 249 17.39 21.10 25.80
CA LEU A 249 16.12 20.41 25.61
C LEU A 249 16.33 19.03 24.99
N LYS A 250 15.47 18.08 25.34
CA LYS A 250 15.38 16.78 24.65
C LYS A 250 14.60 16.84 23.32
N LEU A 251 14.00 17.99 23.03
CA LEU A 251 13.14 18.21 21.87
C LEU A 251 13.83 17.88 20.53
N PRO A 252 15.09 18.31 20.27
CA PRO A 252 15.78 17.95 19.02
C PRO A 252 15.91 16.44 18.81
N GLU A 253 16.29 15.70 19.86
CA GLU A 253 16.42 14.23 19.80
C GLU A 253 15.06 13.53 19.63
N GLU A 254 14.01 14.06 20.25
CA GLU A 254 12.64 13.55 20.08
C GLU A 254 12.16 13.72 18.64
N ILE A 255 12.34 14.91 18.08
CA ILE A 255 11.99 15.23 16.69
C ILE A 255 12.78 14.36 15.71
N GLN A 256 14.09 14.23 15.92
CA GLN A 256 14.93 13.39 15.06
C GLN A 256 14.47 11.93 15.09
N ARG A 257 14.17 11.39 16.28
CA ARG A 257 13.63 10.03 16.42
C ARG A 257 12.26 9.89 15.74
N PHE A 258 11.40 10.90 15.83
CA PHE A 258 10.12 10.90 15.14
C PHE A 258 10.30 10.80 13.63
N TRP A 259 11.12 11.66 13.02
CA TRP A 259 11.33 11.66 11.58
C TRP A 259 12.03 10.39 11.08
N ASN A 260 13.00 9.87 11.83
CA ASN A 260 13.64 8.59 11.52
C ASN A 260 12.64 7.44 11.51
N ARG A 261 11.74 7.38 12.49
CA ARG A 261 10.67 6.38 12.52
C ARG A 261 9.70 6.54 11.35
N THR A 262 9.31 7.77 11.02
CA THR A 262 8.40 8.06 9.89
C THR A 262 9.02 7.62 8.56
N LYS A 263 10.32 7.89 8.37
CA LYS A 263 11.12 7.38 7.24
C LYS A 263 11.08 5.86 7.17
N SER A 264 11.44 5.16 8.24
CA SER A 264 11.46 3.69 8.26
C SER A 264 10.10 3.07 7.97
N VAL A 265 9.00 3.68 8.44
CA VAL A 265 7.64 3.21 8.15
C VAL A 265 7.29 3.39 6.67
N TRP A 266 7.68 4.51 6.07
CA TRP A 266 7.47 4.75 4.64
C TRP A 266 8.28 3.76 3.80
N ASP A 267 9.57 3.58 4.10
CA ASP A 267 10.46 2.63 3.40
C ASP A 267 9.93 1.20 3.50
N ALA A 268 9.48 0.79 4.68
CA ALA A 268 8.87 -0.52 4.88
C ALA A 268 7.60 -0.70 4.03
N ARG A 269 6.78 0.34 3.89
CA ARG A 269 5.56 0.31 3.06
C ARG A 269 5.90 0.13 1.58
N GLN A 270 6.85 0.90 1.06
CA GLN A 270 7.31 0.78 -0.33
C GLN A 270 7.89 -0.60 -0.61
N ASN A 271 8.76 -1.08 0.28
CA ASN A 271 9.37 -2.41 0.16
C ASN A 271 8.33 -3.53 0.22
N HIS A 272 7.33 -3.43 1.11
CA HIS A 272 6.24 -4.40 1.18
C HIS A 272 5.47 -4.43 -0.13
N TRP A 273 5.09 -3.26 -0.65
CA TRP A 273 4.38 -3.16 -1.91
C TRP A 273 5.17 -3.80 -3.06
N VAL A 274 6.43 -3.40 -3.27
CA VAL A 274 7.27 -3.93 -4.35
C VAL A 274 7.42 -5.45 -4.25
N LYS A 275 7.65 -5.99 -3.05
CA LYS A 275 7.74 -7.44 -2.84
C LYS A 275 6.41 -8.13 -3.10
N GLY A 276 5.32 -7.60 -2.58
CA GLY A 276 3.99 -8.18 -2.71
C GLY A 276 3.46 -8.12 -4.14
N THR A 277 3.71 -7.05 -4.90
CA THR A 277 3.33 -6.96 -6.31
C THR A 277 4.15 -7.93 -7.15
N LYS A 278 5.46 -8.06 -6.91
CA LYS A 278 6.30 -9.07 -7.58
C LYS A 278 5.83 -10.49 -7.29
N HIS A 279 5.47 -10.76 -6.03
CA HIS A 279 4.91 -12.05 -5.63
C HIS A 279 3.57 -12.31 -6.32
N LEU A 280 2.67 -11.33 -6.36
CA LEU A 280 1.39 -11.44 -7.05
C LEU A 280 1.58 -11.71 -8.55
N GLN A 281 2.53 -11.06 -9.22
CA GLN A 281 2.86 -11.33 -10.63
C GLN A 281 3.30 -12.78 -10.86
N ALA A 282 4.13 -13.32 -9.96
CA ALA A 282 4.55 -14.73 -10.04
C ALA A 282 3.36 -15.68 -9.82
N SER A 283 2.48 -15.38 -8.85
CA SER A 283 1.27 -16.18 -8.61
C SER A 283 0.29 -16.14 -9.79
N ILE A 284 0.12 -14.98 -10.43
CA ILE A 284 -0.66 -14.84 -11.68
C ILE A 284 -0.06 -15.71 -12.78
N PHE A 285 1.26 -15.64 -12.98
CA PHE A 285 1.94 -16.44 -14.00
C PHE A 285 1.72 -17.95 -13.78
N ASN A 286 1.86 -18.43 -12.55
CA ASN A 286 1.61 -19.83 -12.21
C ASN A 286 0.15 -20.24 -12.43
N ALA A 287 -0.80 -19.38 -12.02
CA ALA A 287 -2.22 -19.60 -12.28
C ALA A 287 -2.52 -19.69 -13.78
N ASN A 288 -1.92 -18.81 -14.60
CA ASN A 288 -2.07 -18.82 -16.05
C ASN A 288 -1.53 -20.11 -16.70
N ILE A 289 -0.39 -20.63 -16.23
CA ILE A 289 0.11 -21.94 -16.69
C ILE A 289 -0.92 -23.04 -16.41
N THR A 290 -1.41 -23.12 -15.17
CA THR A 290 -2.39 -24.13 -14.76
C THR A 290 -3.71 -23.98 -15.52
N LEU A 291 -4.23 -22.77 -15.67
CA LEU A 291 -5.46 -22.53 -16.42
C LEU A 291 -5.31 -22.94 -17.89
N ASN A 292 -4.17 -22.62 -18.53
CA ASN A 292 -3.92 -23.00 -19.92
C ASN A 292 -3.76 -24.52 -20.10
N GLU A 293 -3.08 -25.20 -19.18
CA GLU A 293 -2.93 -26.66 -19.22
C GLU A 293 -4.30 -27.38 -19.19
N TRP A 294 -5.24 -26.87 -18.39
CA TRP A 294 -6.54 -27.52 -18.16
C TRP A 294 -7.69 -26.92 -18.99
N ARG A 295 -7.41 -25.93 -19.84
CA ARG A 295 -8.43 -25.18 -20.58
C ARG A 295 -9.26 -26.05 -21.54
N THR A 296 -8.63 -27.04 -22.13
CA THR A 296 -9.25 -27.92 -23.14
C THR A 296 -9.69 -29.26 -22.56
N THR A 297 -9.67 -29.43 -21.24
CA THR A 297 -10.13 -30.65 -20.57
C THR A 297 -11.52 -30.44 -19.99
N PRO A 298 -12.28 -31.52 -19.68
CA PRO A 298 -13.60 -31.40 -19.04
C PRO A 298 -13.61 -30.71 -17.66
N GLN A 299 -12.44 -30.56 -17.04
CA GLN A 299 -12.30 -29.93 -15.72
C GLN A 299 -12.36 -28.40 -15.77
N ASN A 300 -12.34 -27.81 -16.97
CA ASN A 300 -12.49 -26.37 -17.16
C ASN A 300 -13.85 -25.82 -16.69
N GLU A 301 -14.85 -26.69 -16.48
CA GLU A 301 -16.15 -26.34 -15.91
C GLU A 301 -16.24 -26.60 -14.40
N SER A 302 -15.17 -27.13 -13.78
CA SER A 302 -15.19 -27.40 -12.33
C SER A 302 -15.24 -26.11 -11.51
N ASN A 303 -15.92 -26.15 -10.36
CA ASN A 303 -16.02 -25.01 -9.46
C ASN A 303 -14.65 -24.44 -9.06
N ASN A 304 -13.66 -25.31 -8.83
CA ASN A 304 -12.32 -24.89 -8.44
C ASN A 304 -11.54 -24.29 -9.61
N PHE A 305 -11.72 -24.77 -10.84
CA PHE A 305 -11.14 -24.13 -12.04
C PHE A 305 -11.73 -22.74 -12.27
N LEU A 306 -13.06 -22.62 -12.24
CA LEU A 306 -13.75 -21.34 -12.41
C LEU A 306 -13.38 -20.34 -11.30
N SER A 307 -13.22 -20.82 -10.06
CA SER A 307 -12.74 -20.00 -8.94
C SER A 307 -11.30 -19.51 -9.15
N LEU A 308 -10.40 -20.37 -9.65
CA LEU A 308 -9.05 -19.98 -10.02
C LEU A 308 -9.04 -18.95 -11.15
N ALA A 309 -9.81 -19.17 -12.22
CA ALA A 309 -9.93 -18.23 -13.34
C ALA A 309 -10.40 -16.84 -12.87
N LYS A 310 -11.45 -16.80 -12.05
CA LYS A 310 -11.96 -15.54 -11.48
C LYS A 310 -10.96 -14.84 -10.56
N ALA A 311 -10.24 -15.60 -9.73
CA ALA A 311 -9.22 -15.04 -8.85
C ALA A 311 -8.04 -14.48 -9.65
N GLN A 312 -7.65 -15.17 -10.73
CA GLN A 312 -6.59 -14.73 -11.64
C GLN A 312 -6.99 -13.45 -12.39
N GLU A 313 -8.21 -13.36 -12.93
CA GLU A 313 -8.74 -12.14 -13.55
C GLU A 313 -8.76 -10.96 -12.56
N THR A 314 -9.22 -11.19 -11.32
CA THR A 314 -9.24 -10.17 -10.26
C THR A 314 -7.83 -9.67 -9.95
N ALA A 315 -6.86 -10.57 -9.91
CA ALA A 315 -5.45 -10.26 -9.65
C ALA A 315 -4.82 -9.46 -10.80
N GLU A 316 -5.06 -9.85 -12.06
CA GLU A 316 -4.61 -9.09 -13.23
C GLU A 316 -5.23 -7.70 -13.28
N TYR A 317 -6.54 -7.58 -13.02
CA TYR A 317 -7.22 -6.29 -12.94
C TYR A 317 -6.60 -5.42 -11.85
N PHE A 318 -6.30 -5.98 -10.67
CA PHE A 318 -5.66 -5.22 -9.59
C PHE A 318 -4.27 -4.73 -9.98
N ILE A 319 -3.42 -5.57 -10.58
CA ILE A 319 -2.09 -5.15 -11.04
C ILE A 319 -2.19 -4.09 -12.13
N GLY A 320 -3.05 -4.30 -13.14
CA GLY A 320 -3.21 -3.35 -14.25
C GLY A 320 -3.70 -1.97 -13.77
N ASN A 321 -4.58 -1.95 -12.76
CA ASN A 321 -5.09 -0.72 -12.16
C ASN A 321 -4.21 -0.17 -11.03
N SER A 322 -3.19 -0.90 -10.57
CA SER A 322 -2.30 -0.43 -9.51
C SER A 322 -1.47 0.80 -9.91
N THR A 323 -1.40 1.10 -11.20
CA THR A 323 -0.85 2.35 -11.76
C THR A 323 -1.72 3.58 -11.46
N LYS A 324 -2.99 3.42 -11.06
CA LYS A 324 -3.90 4.53 -10.66
C LYS A 324 -3.48 5.22 -9.36
N TYR A 325 -2.48 4.70 -8.65
CA TYR A 325 -2.09 5.21 -7.33
C TYR A 325 -1.07 6.35 -7.37
N ASN A 326 -0.63 6.84 -8.54
CA ASN A 326 0.33 7.95 -8.69
C ASN A 326 1.61 7.80 -7.82
N GLY A 327 2.01 6.57 -7.47
CA GLY A 327 3.12 6.28 -6.56
C GLY A 327 2.82 6.43 -5.06
N GLU A 328 1.61 6.83 -4.69
CA GLU A 328 1.18 7.05 -3.31
C GLU A 328 0.50 5.81 -2.70
N ILE A 329 1.32 5.01 -2.02
CA ILE A 329 0.87 3.76 -1.39
C ILE A 329 0.35 4.06 0.02
N ILE A 330 -0.85 3.59 0.32
CA ILE A 330 -1.49 3.72 1.62
C ILE A 330 -1.67 2.34 2.27
N LYS A 331 -2.01 2.32 3.57
CA LYS A 331 -2.13 1.08 4.34
C LYS A 331 -3.18 0.14 3.74
N GLU A 332 -4.26 0.71 3.24
CA GLU A 332 -5.37 0.03 2.61
C GLU A 332 -4.93 -0.72 1.35
N ASP A 333 -3.94 -0.20 0.60
CA ASP A 333 -3.42 -0.85 -0.60
C ASP A 333 -2.66 -2.12 -0.26
N LEU A 334 -1.82 -2.08 0.79
CA LEU A 334 -1.12 -3.26 1.28
C LEU A 334 -2.11 -4.34 1.74
N HIS A 335 -3.20 -3.93 2.40
CA HIS A 335 -4.25 -4.84 2.83
C HIS A 335 -4.97 -5.48 1.63
N GLN A 336 -5.33 -4.69 0.63
CA GLN A 336 -5.97 -5.20 -0.59
C GLN A 336 -5.03 -6.13 -1.37
N LEU A 337 -3.76 -5.76 -1.51
CA LEU A 337 -2.74 -6.60 -2.12
C LEU A 337 -2.64 -7.97 -1.42
N GLY A 338 -2.56 -7.98 -0.09
CA GLY A 338 -2.53 -9.21 0.69
C GLY A 338 -3.77 -10.08 0.49
N LYS A 339 -4.96 -9.47 0.48
CA LYS A 339 -6.22 -10.20 0.21
C LYS A 339 -6.22 -10.87 -1.16
N ILE A 340 -5.76 -10.17 -2.19
CA ILE A 340 -5.77 -10.66 -3.57
C ILE A 340 -4.75 -11.79 -3.75
N VAL A 341 -3.54 -11.63 -3.20
CA VAL A 341 -2.52 -12.68 -3.17
C VAL A 341 -3.08 -13.95 -2.53
N MET A 342 -3.61 -13.85 -1.30
CA MET A 342 -4.14 -15.01 -0.58
C MET A 342 -5.32 -15.66 -1.31
N GLY A 343 -6.21 -14.85 -1.90
CA GLY A 343 -7.34 -15.34 -2.68
C GLY A 343 -6.90 -16.17 -3.90
N LEU A 344 -5.93 -15.66 -4.66
CA LEU A 344 -5.37 -16.34 -5.82
C LEU A 344 -4.66 -17.63 -5.45
N GLU A 345 -3.77 -17.59 -4.45
CA GLU A 345 -3.02 -18.77 -4.02
C GLU A 345 -3.92 -19.86 -3.45
N ASN A 346 -4.95 -19.49 -2.69
CA ASN A 346 -5.89 -20.47 -2.18
C ASN A 346 -6.69 -21.14 -3.31
N ALA A 347 -7.18 -20.36 -4.28
CA ALA A 347 -7.87 -20.90 -5.44
C ALA A 347 -6.95 -21.82 -6.28
N HIS A 348 -5.70 -21.40 -6.49
CA HIS A 348 -4.71 -22.18 -7.24
C HIS A 348 -4.39 -23.50 -6.55
N ARG A 349 -4.19 -23.48 -5.24
CA ARG A 349 -3.96 -24.68 -4.42
C ARG A 349 -5.14 -25.64 -4.47
N LEU A 350 -6.38 -25.15 -4.33
CA LEU A 350 -7.58 -25.98 -4.37
C LEU A 350 -7.71 -26.69 -5.72
N PHE A 351 -7.58 -25.96 -6.83
CA PHE A 351 -7.63 -26.57 -8.15
C PHE A 351 -6.44 -27.51 -8.42
N SER A 352 -5.22 -27.15 -7.99
CA SER A 352 -4.04 -28.00 -8.16
C SER A 352 -4.19 -29.35 -7.44
N ASN A 353 -4.85 -29.38 -6.29
CA ASN A 353 -5.15 -30.61 -5.58
C ASN A 353 -6.15 -31.51 -6.35
N ASP A 354 -7.17 -30.91 -6.95
CA ASP A 354 -8.13 -31.65 -7.79
C ASP A 354 -7.44 -32.17 -9.07
N ALA A 355 -6.68 -31.31 -9.73
CA ALA A 355 -5.86 -31.66 -10.89
C ALA A 355 -4.92 -32.84 -10.60
N ALA A 356 -4.26 -32.85 -9.43
CA ALA A 356 -3.39 -33.94 -9.01
C ALA A 356 -4.16 -35.26 -8.83
N LYS A 357 -5.32 -35.24 -8.16
CA LYS A 357 -6.18 -36.42 -8.00
C LYS A 357 -6.63 -36.98 -9.35
N ILE A 358 -6.99 -36.10 -10.28
CA ILE A 358 -7.46 -36.48 -11.62
C ILE A 358 -6.31 -37.09 -12.42
N LYS A 359 -5.12 -36.48 -12.41
CA LYS A 359 -3.91 -37.06 -13.04
C LYS A 359 -3.58 -38.44 -12.48
N ALA A 360 -3.68 -38.63 -11.16
CA ALA A 360 -3.46 -39.93 -10.53
C ALA A 360 -4.49 -40.98 -10.99
N SER A 361 -5.77 -40.60 -11.06
CA SER A 361 -6.85 -41.48 -11.54
C SER A 361 -6.68 -41.88 -13.00
N ILE A 362 -6.27 -40.94 -13.86
CA ILE A 362 -5.97 -41.21 -15.28
C ILE A 362 -4.79 -42.19 -15.40
N GLU A 363 -3.73 -41.99 -14.63
CA GLU A 363 -2.55 -42.86 -14.66
C GLU A 363 -2.88 -44.27 -14.14
N GLU A 364 -3.70 -44.38 -13.10
CA GLU A 364 -4.17 -45.68 -12.61
C GLU A 364 -5.04 -46.41 -13.65
N ALA A 365 -5.93 -45.68 -14.33
CA ALA A 365 -6.75 -46.23 -15.41
C ALA A 365 -5.89 -46.68 -16.60
N ARG A 366 -4.83 -45.93 -16.93
CA ARG A 366 -3.86 -46.30 -17.97
C ARG A 366 -3.12 -47.59 -17.61
N LYS A 367 -2.60 -47.69 -16.39
CA LYS A 367 -1.93 -48.91 -15.89
C LYS A 367 -2.85 -50.13 -15.92
N LYS A 368 -4.12 -49.99 -15.50
CA LYS A 368 -5.11 -51.07 -15.57
C LYS A 368 -5.35 -51.53 -17.02
N LYS A 369 -5.46 -50.59 -17.98
CA LYS A 369 -5.58 -50.92 -19.41
C LYS A 369 -4.34 -51.62 -19.95
N GLU A 370 -3.14 -51.16 -19.60
CA GLU A 370 -1.88 -51.81 -20.02
C GLU A 370 -1.76 -53.22 -19.43
N GLU A 371 -2.19 -53.44 -18.19
CA GLU A 371 -2.21 -54.76 -17.57
C GLU A 371 -3.25 -55.70 -18.22
N GLU A 372 -4.46 -55.21 -18.50
CA GLU A 372 -5.47 -55.96 -19.26
C GLU A 372 -4.98 -56.33 -20.66
N GLN A 373 -4.29 -55.41 -21.33
CA GLN A 373 -3.74 -55.66 -22.66
C GLN A 373 -2.63 -56.72 -22.61
N ARG A 374 -1.72 -56.65 -21.61
CA ARG A 374 -0.71 -57.69 -21.38
C ARG A 374 -1.33 -59.06 -21.12
N LYS A 375 -2.38 -59.13 -20.30
CA LYS A 375 -3.10 -60.40 -20.02
C LYS A 375 -3.73 -60.97 -21.30
N LYS A 376 -4.33 -60.12 -22.14
CA LYS A 376 -4.87 -60.53 -23.45
C LYS A 376 -3.79 -61.03 -24.40
N GLU A 377 -2.65 -60.34 -24.48
CA GLU A 377 -1.50 -60.75 -25.29
C GLU A 377 -0.91 -62.09 -24.80
N GLU A 378 -0.86 -62.31 -23.48
CA GLU A 378 -0.39 -63.56 -22.89
C GLU A 378 -1.38 -64.72 -23.16
N GLU A 379 -2.68 -64.50 -23.03
CA GLU A 379 -3.70 -65.49 -23.41
C GLU A 379 -3.64 -65.83 -24.91
N GLN A 380 -3.42 -64.83 -25.76
CA GLN A 380 -3.29 -65.04 -27.20
C GLN A 380 -2.04 -65.83 -27.54
N ARG A 381 -0.89 -65.53 -26.91
CA ARG A 381 0.33 -66.36 -27.03
C ARG A 381 0.13 -67.79 -26.57
N LYS A 382 -0.60 -68.02 -25.47
CA LYS A 382 -0.92 -69.38 -25.00
C LYS A 382 -1.79 -70.14 -26.00
N LYS A 383 -2.79 -69.47 -26.61
CA LYS A 383 -3.61 -70.06 -27.68
C LYS A 383 -2.79 -70.38 -28.92
N GLU A 384 -1.91 -69.47 -29.36
CA GLU A 384 -1.03 -69.71 -30.50
C GLU A 384 -0.05 -70.87 -30.24
N GLU A 385 0.48 -71.00 -29.01
CA GLU A 385 1.31 -72.16 -28.63
C GLU A 385 0.51 -73.47 -28.58
N GLU A 386 -0.74 -73.44 -28.12
CA GLU A 386 -1.63 -74.61 -28.14
C GLU A 386 -1.99 -75.04 -29.56
N GLU A 387 -2.36 -74.10 -30.44
CA GLU A 387 -2.62 -74.37 -31.86
C GLU A 387 -1.38 -74.92 -32.56
N LYS A 388 -0.19 -74.39 -32.23
CA LYS A 388 1.08 -74.90 -32.79
C LYS A 388 1.36 -76.33 -32.32
N LYS A 389 1.14 -76.62 -31.03
CA LYS A 389 1.24 -77.98 -30.48
C LYS A 389 0.20 -78.92 -31.10
N GLU A 390 -1.01 -78.46 -31.36
CA GLU A 390 -2.06 -79.25 -32.01
C GLU A 390 -1.73 -79.50 -33.49
N GLY A 391 -1.21 -78.51 -34.21
CA GLY A 391 -0.72 -78.64 -35.57
C GLY A 391 0.45 -79.64 -35.68
N GLU A 392 1.38 -79.63 -34.73
CA GLU A 392 2.45 -80.63 -34.63
C GLU A 392 1.91 -82.03 -34.33
N ARG A 393 0.88 -82.17 -33.49
CA ARG A 393 0.21 -83.46 -33.24
C ARG A 393 -0.47 -84.00 -34.49
N ARG A 394 -1.19 -83.15 -35.24
CA ARG A 394 -1.84 -83.53 -36.51
C ARG A 394 -0.82 -83.95 -37.56
N LYS A 395 0.31 -83.23 -37.69
CA LYS A 395 1.41 -83.63 -38.58
C LYS A 395 1.99 -84.99 -38.22
N LYS A 396 2.24 -85.25 -36.94
CA LYS A 396 2.72 -86.57 -36.47
C LYS A 396 1.72 -87.68 -36.74
N GLU A 397 0.42 -87.39 -36.65
CA GLU A 397 -0.64 -88.35 -36.94
C GLU A 397 -0.78 -88.64 -38.45
N GLU A 398 -0.63 -87.62 -39.30
CA GLU A 398 -0.56 -87.79 -40.76
C GLU A 398 0.70 -88.54 -41.22
N GLU A 399 1.86 -88.24 -40.64
CA GLU A 399 3.10 -89.00 -40.91
C GLU A 399 2.97 -90.46 -40.49
N ARG A 400 2.31 -90.72 -39.37
CA ARG A 400 2.05 -92.09 -38.89
C ARG A 400 1.06 -92.84 -39.78
N LYS A 401 0.01 -92.18 -40.28
CA LYS A 401 -0.90 -92.75 -41.29
C LYS A 401 -0.20 -93.05 -42.61
N LYS A 402 0.68 -92.16 -43.08
CA LYS A 402 1.50 -92.41 -44.27
C LYS A 402 2.46 -93.58 -44.09
N GLN A 403 3.06 -93.72 -42.91
CA GLN A 403 3.90 -94.87 -42.59
C GLN A 403 3.09 -96.18 -42.55
N GLU A 404 1.88 -96.16 -41.99
CA GLU A 404 0.97 -97.32 -41.96
C GLU A 404 0.50 -97.70 -43.38
N GLU A 405 0.24 -96.73 -44.26
CA GLU A 405 -0.08 -96.96 -45.69
C GLU A 405 1.12 -97.51 -46.49
N GLU A 406 2.34 -97.00 -46.26
CA GLU A 406 3.57 -97.54 -46.84
C GLU A 406 3.86 -98.97 -46.36
N GLU A 407 3.61 -99.28 -45.08
CA GLU A 407 3.74 -100.63 -44.54
C GLU A 407 2.70 -101.59 -45.12
N GLN A 408 1.48 -101.12 -45.37
CA GLN A 408 0.44 -101.89 -46.06
C GLN A 408 0.82 -102.19 -47.51
N MET A 409 1.31 -101.19 -48.25
CA MET A 409 1.80 -101.40 -49.62
C MET A 409 2.97 -102.38 -49.68
N LYS A 410 3.94 -102.30 -48.75
CA LYS A 410 5.06 -103.25 -48.67
C LYS A 410 4.62 -104.68 -48.34
N LYS A 411 3.61 -104.85 -47.48
CA LYS A 411 3.01 -106.17 -47.21
C LYS A 411 2.23 -106.72 -48.41
N GLU A 412 1.67 -105.85 -49.24
CA GLU A 412 0.97 -106.24 -50.46
C GLU A 412 1.94 -106.58 -51.60
N GLU A 413 3.11 -105.93 -51.66
CA GLU A 413 4.23 -106.31 -52.53
C GLU A 413 4.88 -107.64 -52.13
N GLN A 414 5.12 -107.87 -50.83
CA GLN A 414 5.64 -109.15 -50.34
C GLN A 414 4.71 -110.33 -50.65
N ARG A 415 3.38 -110.13 -50.55
CA ARG A 415 2.42 -111.16 -50.96
C ARG A 415 2.46 -111.45 -52.47
N LYS A 416 2.74 -110.45 -53.30
CA LYS A 416 2.89 -110.63 -54.74
C LYS A 416 4.20 -111.32 -55.12
N GLU A 417 5.27 -111.13 -54.34
CA GLU A 417 6.54 -111.85 -54.49
C GLU A 417 6.44 -113.32 -54.06
N GLU A 418 5.75 -113.62 -52.94
CA GLU A 418 5.51 -114.99 -52.48
C GLU A 418 4.63 -115.78 -53.48
N ASP A 419 3.61 -115.16 -54.07
CA ASP A 419 2.79 -115.77 -55.14
C ASP A 419 3.59 -116.02 -56.44
N LEU A 420 4.64 -115.24 -56.71
CA LEU A 420 5.52 -115.41 -57.87
C LEU A 420 6.53 -116.55 -57.63
N GLU A 421 7.08 -116.68 -56.42
CA GLU A 421 7.97 -117.78 -56.04
C GLU A 421 7.24 -119.13 -56.06
N GLU A 422 5.98 -119.21 -55.60
CA GLU A 422 5.19 -120.45 -55.66
C GLU A 422 4.86 -120.88 -57.11
N GLN A 423 4.72 -119.94 -58.04
CA GLN A 423 4.58 -120.24 -59.48
C GLN A 423 5.89 -120.71 -60.13
N THR A 424 7.04 -120.34 -59.57
CA THR A 424 8.35 -120.66 -60.13
C THR A 424 8.84 -122.04 -59.69
N GLU A 425 8.48 -122.50 -58.48
CA GLU A 425 8.76 -123.87 -58.02
C GLU A 425 7.92 -124.93 -58.73
N ARG A 426 6.68 -124.63 -59.13
CA ARG A 426 5.83 -125.56 -59.92
C ARG A 426 6.32 -125.82 -61.35
N ARG A 427 7.27 -125.03 -61.87
CA ARG A 427 7.84 -125.19 -63.22
C ARG A 427 9.18 -125.95 -63.27
N ARG A 428 9.77 -126.33 -62.13
CA ARG A 428 11.02 -127.11 -62.05
C ARG A 428 10.84 -128.62 -61.80
N SER A 429 9.58 -129.11 -61.78
CA SER A 429 9.22 -130.52 -61.58
C SER A 429 8.59 -131.19 -62.82
N LYS A 430 8.82 -130.66 -64.01
CA LYS A 430 8.60 -131.33 -65.31
C LYS A 430 9.85 -131.15 -66.15
#